data_AF-A0A2W5TM37-F1
#
_entry.id   AF-A0A2W5TM37-F1
#
_cell.length_a   1.000
_cell.length_b   1.000
_cell.length_c   1.000
_cell.angle_alpha   90.00
_cell.angle_beta   90.00
_cell.angle_gamma   90.00
#
_symmetry.space_group_name_H-M   'P 1'
#
loop_
_entity.id
_entity.type
_entity.pdbx_description
1 polymer ?
#
loop_
_entity_poly.entity_id
_entity_poly.type
_entity_poly.pdbx_seq_one_letter_code
_entity_poly.pdbx_strand_id
1 'polypeptide(L)'
;MKRSALLVGVVLAACGHENSAPQFPIEFVVSAALKDDISAFQLSLVTQGSSLDCVTVQKSCIKDQVASTRFVALKDASGKSVQAVRFDLSTLMAGSPSSQDVSLKELPVGKDFALVVEAISTDSTPRLAGSSCSYIRELTAGDNAAVTARIEKLDPRAACDPTF
;
A
#
# COMPACT_ATOMS: atom_id res chain seq x y z
N MET A 1 -18.37 66.73 -20.54
CA MET A 1 -17.05 66.34 -20.00
C MET A 1 -17.25 65.49 -18.75
N LYS A 2 -17.01 64.18 -18.81
CA LYS A 2 -16.75 63.30 -17.67
C LYS A 2 -16.22 61.98 -18.22
N ARG A 3 -14.91 61.80 -18.11
CA ARG A 3 -14.17 60.58 -18.46
C ARG A 3 -14.14 59.71 -17.20
N SER A 4 -14.69 58.51 -17.26
CA SER A 4 -14.46 57.49 -16.23
C SER A 4 -13.66 56.36 -16.86
N ALA A 5 -12.44 56.19 -16.36
CA ALA A 5 -11.44 55.26 -16.84
C ALA A 5 -11.84 53.81 -16.53
N LEU A 6 -11.78 52.95 -17.54
CA LEU A 6 -11.84 51.50 -17.43
C LEU A 6 -10.53 51.01 -16.80
N LEU A 7 -10.59 50.46 -15.58
CA LEU A 7 -9.49 49.68 -15.01
C LEU A 7 -9.70 48.21 -15.42
N VAL A 8 -8.96 47.78 -16.44
CA VAL A 8 -8.84 46.38 -16.83
C VAL A 8 -7.85 45.73 -15.87
N GLY A 9 -8.38 45.01 -14.87
CA GLY A 9 -7.59 44.14 -14.01
C GLY A 9 -7.25 42.85 -14.75
N VAL A 10 -5.99 42.68 -15.13
CA VAL A 10 -5.44 41.42 -15.63
C VAL A 10 -5.37 40.45 -14.44
N VAL A 11 -6.34 39.54 -14.36
CA VAL A 11 -6.27 38.40 -13.43
C VAL A 11 -5.25 37.42 -14.02
N LEU A 12 -4.05 37.42 -13.43
CA LEU A 12 -3.04 36.39 -13.67
C LEU A 12 -3.65 35.03 -13.34
N ALA A 13 -3.77 34.20 -14.36
CA ALA A 13 -4.09 32.79 -14.26
C ALA A 13 -2.96 32.08 -13.49
N ALA A 14 -3.13 31.94 -12.17
CA ALA A 14 -2.43 30.91 -11.42
C ALA A 14 -3.18 29.59 -11.63
N CYS A 15 -3.00 28.99 -12.81
CA CYS A 15 -3.24 27.56 -12.97
C CYS A 15 -2.14 26.83 -12.19
N GLY A 16 -2.32 26.72 -10.87
CA GLY A 16 -1.57 25.74 -10.10
C GLY A 16 -1.96 24.38 -10.66
N HIS A 17 -1.05 23.73 -11.38
CA HIS A 17 -1.14 22.29 -11.54
C HIS A 17 -1.01 21.76 -10.12
N GLU A 18 -2.14 21.38 -9.51
CA GLU A 18 -2.12 20.50 -8.35
C GLU A 18 -1.38 19.25 -8.84
N ASN A 19 -0.11 19.14 -8.49
CA ASN A 19 0.63 17.89 -8.62
C ASN A 19 -0.07 16.92 -7.69
N SER A 20 -1.11 16.25 -8.20
CA SER A 20 -1.75 15.14 -7.53
C SER A 20 -0.65 14.17 -7.17
N ALA A 21 -0.42 13.96 -5.88
CA ALA A 21 0.58 13.00 -5.43
C ALA A 21 0.27 11.64 -6.09
N PRO A 22 1.29 10.85 -6.46
CA PRO A 22 1.07 9.57 -7.11
C PRO A 22 0.12 8.72 -6.27
N GLN A 23 -1.02 8.38 -6.85
CA GLN A 23 -2.01 7.52 -6.23
C GLN A 23 -1.75 6.09 -6.69
N PHE A 24 -1.73 5.16 -5.74
CA PHE A 24 -1.53 3.74 -6.02
C PHE A 24 -2.65 2.94 -5.37
N PRO A 25 -3.75 2.70 -6.12
CA PRO A 25 -4.90 2.00 -5.61
C PRO A 25 -4.60 0.51 -5.45
N ILE A 26 -5.04 -0.08 -4.34
CA ILE A 26 -4.85 -1.49 -4.04
C ILE A 26 -6.19 -2.11 -3.73
N GLU A 27 -6.52 -3.21 -4.37
CA GLU A 27 -7.74 -3.98 -4.11
C GLU A 27 -7.40 -5.23 -3.30
N PHE A 28 -8.08 -5.44 -2.17
CA PHE A 28 -7.86 -6.62 -1.34
C PHE A 28 -8.90 -7.71 -1.62
N VAL A 29 -8.42 -8.89 -1.99
CA VAL A 29 -9.25 -10.10 -2.12
C VAL A 29 -8.83 -11.09 -1.05
N VAL A 30 -9.62 -11.17 0.02
CA VAL A 30 -9.33 -11.98 1.20
C VAL A 30 -10.11 -13.28 1.13
N SER A 31 -9.43 -14.42 1.28
CA SER A 31 -10.12 -15.72 1.31
C SER A 31 -11.06 -15.83 2.52
N ALA A 32 -12.22 -16.48 2.34
CA ALA A 32 -13.20 -16.66 3.43
C ALA A 32 -12.61 -17.40 4.64
N ALA A 33 -11.67 -18.33 4.41
CA ALA A 33 -10.99 -19.09 5.45
C ALA A 33 -10.06 -18.25 6.34
N LEU A 34 -9.71 -17.03 5.91
CA LEU A 34 -8.79 -16.13 6.61
C LEU A 34 -9.54 -15.08 7.46
N LYS A 35 -10.81 -14.80 7.13
CA LYS A 35 -11.57 -13.68 7.67
C LYS A 35 -11.65 -13.65 9.20
N ASP A 36 -11.91 -14.80 9.82
CA ASP A 36 -12.09 -14.90 11.28
C ASP A 36 -10.75 -15.10 12.03
N ASP A 37 -9.66 -15.26 11.28
CA ASP A 37 -8.34 -15.65 11.79
C ASP A 37 -7.35 -14.47 11.87
N ILE A 38 -7.71 -13.30 11.37
CA ILE A 38 -6.80 -12.15 11.22
C ILE A 38 -7.32 -10.91 11.95
N SER A 39 -6.41 -10.06 12.41
CA SER A 39 -6.71 -8.82 13.13
C SER A 39 -6.47 -7.58 12.27
N ALA A 40 -5.51 -7.67 11.33
CA ALA A 40 -5.14 -6.59 10.43
C ALA A 40 -4.37 -7.12 9.21
N PHE A 41 -4.15 -6.23 8.25
CA PHE A 41 -3.15 -6.38 7.22
C PHE A 41 -2.00 -5.41 7.45
N GLN A 42 -0.84 -5.80 6.95
CA GLN A 42 0.32 -4.95 6.85
C GLN A 42 0.81 -4.94 5.41
N LEU A 43 1.13 -3.75 4.93
CA LEU A 43 1.59 -3.51 3.58
C LEU A 43 3.02 -2.99 3.59
N SER A 44 3.89 -3.63 2.83
CA SER A 44 5.26 -3.17 2.58
C SER A 44 5.49 -2.97 1.08
N LEU A 45 6.30 -1.97 0.73
CA LEU A 45 6.83 -1.82 -0.62
C LEU A 45 8.34 -1.99 -0.57
N VAL A 46 8.87 -2.89 -1.40
CA VAL A 46 10.30 -3.21 -1.43
C VAL A 46 10.90 -2.93 -2.79
N THR A 47 12.09 -2.34 -2.81
CA THR A 47 12.88 -2.09 -4.02
C THR A 47 13.50 -3.37 -4.57
N GLN A 48 13.91 -3.34 -5.83
CA GLN A 48 14.46 -4.50 -6.56
C GLN A 48 13.47 -5.67 -6.59
N GLY A 49 12.18 -5.38 -6.78
CA GLY A 49 11.10 -6.37 -6.69
C GLY A 49 11.27 -7.58 -7.60
N SER A 50 11.86 -7.40 -8.78
CA SER A 50 12.16 -8.46 -9.74
C SER A 50 13.18 -9.50 -9.24
N SER A 51 13.96 -9.17 -8.21
CA SER A 51 14.87 -10.12 -7.55
C SER A 51 14.19 -11.01 -6.52
N LEU A 52 12.93 -10.73 -6.16
CA LEU A 52 12.20 -11.52 -5.18
C LEU A 52 11.50 -12.70 -5.84
N ASP A 53 11.65 -13.87 -5.23
CA ASP A 53 10.76 -14.99 -5.51
C ASP A 53 9.47 -14.83 -4.69
N CYS A 54 8.43 -14.28 -5.32
CA CYS A 54 7.14 -14.07 -4.66
C CYS A 54 6.52 -15.35 -4.10
N VAL A 55 6.85 -16.53 -4.65
CA VAL A 55 6.34 -17.82 -4.12
C VAL A 55 7.00 -18.14 -2.78
N THR A 56 8.27 -17.80 -2.62
CA THR A 56 9.00 -17.95 -1.35
C THR A 56 8.60 -16.87 -0.36
N VAL A 57 8.50 -15.62 -0.82
CA VAL A 57 8.09 -14.46 0.01
C VAL A 57 6.77 -14.73 0.73
N GLN A 58 5.78 -15.31 0.04
CA GLN A 58 4.45 -15.53 0.62
C GLN A 58 4.41 -16.58 1.74
N LYS A 59 5.49 -17.34 1.99
CA LYS A 59 5.55 -18.42 2.98
C LYS A 59 6.17 -18.03 4.32
N SER A 60 6.74 -16.83 4.42
CA SER A 60 7.39 -16.32 5.63
C SER A 60 7.28 -14.79 5.68
N CYS A 61 7.72 -14.17 6.77
CA CYS A 61 7.60 -12.74 6.96
C CYS A 61 8.63 -11.99 6.10
N ILE A 62 8.21 -10.95 5.39
CA ILE A 62 9.07 -10.23 4.44
C ILE A 62 10.26 -9.57 5.16
N LYS A 63 10.05 -9.09 6.39
CA LYS A 63 11.08 -8.46 7.22
C LYS A 63 12.24 -9.40 7.57
N ASP A 64 12.00 -10.71 7.56
CA ASP A 64 13.01 -11.74 7.85
C ASP A 64 13.74 -12.21 6.57
N GLN A 65 13.21 -11.87 5.39
CA GLN A 65 13.71 -12.32 4.09
C GLN A 65 14.49 -11.25 3.34
N VAL A 66 14.26 -9.98 3.66
CA VAL A 66 14.78 -8.84 2.91
C VAL A 66 15.47 -7.87 3.87
N ALA A 67 16.62 -7.33 3.45
CA ALA A 67 17.33 -6.32 4.23
C ALA A 67 16.48 -5.06 4.43
N SER A 68 16.53 -4.46 5.63
CA SER A 68 15.76 -3.26 5.99
C SER A 68 15.97 -2.07 5.03
N THR A 69 17.14 -1.97 4.40
CA THR A 69 17.47 -0.93 3.41
C THR A 69 16.71 -1.07 2.09
N ARG A 70 16.10 -2.23 1.82
CA ARG A 70 15.28 -2.43 0.61
C ARG A 70 13.84 -1.97 0.76
N PHE A 71 13.37 -1.72 1.99
CA PHE A 71 12.03 -1.24 2.25
C PHE A 71 11.92 0.25 1.91
N VAL A 72 10.90 0.60 1.13
CA VAL A 72 10.54 1.98 0.87
C VAL A 72 9.92 2.54 2.15
N ALA A 73 10.38 3.72 2.58
CA ALA A 73 9.75 4.43 3.68
C ALA A 73 8.36 4.93 3.25
N LEU A 74 7.32 4.36 3.86
CA LEU A 74 5.92 4.74 3.65
C LEU A 74 5.46 5.70 4.74
N LYS A 75 4.41 6.48 4.47
CA LYS A 75 3.75 7.31 5.48
C LYS A 75 2.55 6.58 6.06
N ASP A 76 2.51 6.44 7.38
CA ASP A 76 1.31 5.96 8.07
C ASP A 76 0.25 7.07 8.22
N ALA A 77 -0.90 6.75 8.81
CA ALA A 77 -2.00 7.70 9.02
C ALA A 77 -1.61 8.91 9.91
N SER A 78 -0.53 8.81 10.68
CA SER A 78 0.01 9.91 11.50
C SER A 78 1.06 10.76 10.75
N GLY A 79 1.40 10.40 9.50
CA GLY A 79 2.45 11.04 8.71
C GLY A 79 3.87 10.60 9.08
N LYS A 80 4.01 9.57 9.94
CA LYS A 80 5.30 9.01 10.33
C LYS A 80 5.83 8.10 9.23
N SER A 81 7.14 8.16 8.99
CA SER A 81 7.82 7.23 8.09
C SER A 81 7.97 5.86 8.75
N VAL A 82 7.46 4.83 8.09
CA VAL A 82 7.44 3.43 8.53
C VAL A 82 7.86 2.51 7.37
N GLN A 83 8.33 1.30 7.67
CA GLN A 83 8.69 0.31 6.64
C GLN A 83 7.45 -0.44 6.10
N ALA A 84 6.37 -0.45 6.89
CA ALA A 84 5.10 -1.02 6.50
C ALA A 84 3.94 -0.24 7.11
N VAL A 85 2.83 -0.13 6.37
CA VAL A 85 1.60 0.51 6.83
C VAL A 85 0.61 -0.56 7.25
N ARG A 86 0.03 -0.40 8.45
CA ARG A 86 -0.97 -1.33 9.00
C ARG A 86 -2.39 -0.82 8.72
N PHE A 87 -3.26 -1.73 8.33
CA PHE A 87 -4.68 -1.51 8.10
C PHE A 87 -5.51 -2.49 8.92
N ASP A 88 -6.34 -1.98 9.82
CA ASP A 88 -7.20 -2.82 10.64
C ASP A 88 -8.39 -3.36 9.82
N LEU A 89 -8.86 -4.55 10.19
CA LEU A 89 -9.98 -5.20 9.49
C LEU A 89 -11.28 -4.39 9.51
N SER A 90 -11.54 -3.67 10.60
CA SER A 90 -12.73 -2.83 10.73
C SER A 90 -12.76 -1.74 9.66
N THR A 91 -11.58 -1.29 9.23
CA THR A 91 -11.44 -0.38 8.11
C THR A 91 -11.77 -1.10 6.82
N LEU A 92 -11.25 -2.32 6.58
CA LEU A 92 -11.29 -3.05 5.30
C LEU A 92 -12.58 -3.83 4.97
N MET A 93 -13.39 -4.22 5.96
CA MET A 93 -14.54 -5.12 5.76
C MET A 93 -15.89 -4.42 5.56
N ALA A 94 -15.91 -3.10 5.34
CA ALA A 94 -17.12 -2.35 5.02
C ALA A 94 -17.55 -2.58 3.55
N GLY A 95 -18.17 -3.74 3.26
CA GLY A 95 -18.75 -4.07 1.95
C GLY A 95 -18.12 -5.30 1.27
N SER A 96 -18.92 -6.01 0.47
CA SER A 96 -18.49 -7.15 -0.37
C SER A 96 -18.76 -6.83 -1.85
N PRO A 97 -17.80 -7.03 -2.78
CA PRO A 97 -16.39 -7.30 -2.51
C PRO A 97 -15.78 -6.12 -1.74
N SER A 98 -14.89 -6.42 -0.81
CA SER A 98 -14.17 -5.45 0.01
C SER A 98 -13.06 -4.77 -0.83
N SER A 99 -13.44 -4.13 -1.94
CA SER A 99 -12.54 -3.23 -2.65
C SER A 99 -12.44 -1.95 -1.84
N GLN A 100 -11.29 -1.77 -1.19
CA GLN A 100 -10.99 -0.52 -0.50
C GLN A 100 -9.79 0.09 -1.14
N ASP A 101 -9.94 1.32 -1.61
CA ASP A 101 -8.83 2.13 -2.08
C ASP A 101 -7.92 2.48 -0.89
N VAL A 102 -6.98 1.59 -0.61
CA VAL A 102 -5.83 1.89 0.23
C VAL A 102 -4.82 2.63 -0.65
N SER A 103 -5.09 3.92 -0.84
CA SER A 103 -4.17 4.79 -1.55
C SER A 103 -2.96 5.10 -0.68
N LEU A 104 -1.82 4.52 -1.03
CA LEU A 104 -0.54 4.95 -0.49
C LEU A 104 -0.20 6.32 -1.11
N LYS A 105 0.01 7.30 -0.25
CA LYS A 105 0.43 8.65 -0.66
C LYS A 105 1.94 8.76 -0.59
N GLU A 106 2.49 9.70 -1.36
CA GLU A 106 3.92 10.04 -1.33
C GLU A 106 4.85 8.87 -1.67
N LEU A 107 4.38 7.95 -2.52
CA LEU A 107 5.22 6.87 -3.03
C LEU A 107 6.34 7.41 -3.92
N PRO A 108 7.55 6.80 -3.90
CA PRO A 108 8.60 7.18 -4.81
C PRO A 108 8.22 6.81 -6.25
N VAL A 109 8.39 7.76 -7.16
CA VAL A 109 8.38 7.47 -8.60
C VAL A 109 9.61 6.64 -8.92
N GLY A 110 9.44 5.57 -9.69
CA GLY A 110 10.53 4.67 -10.00
C GLY A 110 10.08 3.36 -10.60
N LYS A 111 10.99 2.41 -10.65
CA LYS A 111 10.78 1.09 -11.26
C LYS A 111 11.21 0.00 -10.30
N ASP A 112 10.76 -1.21 -10.61
CA ASP A 112 11.26 -2.43 -9.99
C ASP A 112 10.97 -2.50 -8.49
N PHE A 113 9.69 -2.42 -8.13
CA PHE A 113 9.22 -2.62 -6.76
C PHE A 113 8.45 -3.94 -6.64
N ALA A 114 8.28 -4.43 -5.43
CA ALA A 114 7.26 -5.43 -5.11
C ALA A 114 6.40 -4.92 -3.96
N LEU A 115 5.09 -5.05 -4.14
CA LEU A 115 4.10 -4.85 -3.10
C LEU A 115 3.93 -6.17 -2.35
N VAL A 116 4.13 -6.16 -1.04
CA VAL A 116 3.89 -7.32 -0.16
C VAL A 116 2.82 -6.96 0.84
N VAL A 117 1.78 -7.78 0.91
CA VAL A 117 0.67 -7.65 1.86
C VAL A 117 0.67 -8.89 2.74
N GLU A 118 0.74 -8.70 4.05
CA GLU A 118 0.78 -9.77 5.04
C GLU A 118 -0.43 -9.65 5.96
N ALA A 119 -1.16 -10.75 6.15
CA ALA A 119 -2.26 -10.82 7.09
C ALA A 119 -1.76 -11.28 8.46
N ILE A 120 -2.15 -10.53 9.49
CA ILE A 120 -1.69 -10.69 10.87
C ILE A 120 -2.76 -11.46 11.63
N SER A 121 -2.41 -12.56 12.28
CA SER A 121 -3.37 -13.38 13.04
C SER A 121 -4.02 -12.65 14.23
N THR A 122 -5.13 -13.19 14.73
CA THR A 122 -5.77 -12.81 16.01
C THR A 122 -5.14 -13.46 17.25
N ASP A 123 -4.17 -14.35 17.07
CA ASP A 123 -3.45 -15.04 18.15
C ASP A 123 -2.83 -14.06 19.18
N SER A 124 -2.69 -14.50 20.43
CA SER A 124 -2.05 -13.70 21.50
C SER A 124 -0.59 -13.34 21.20
N THR A 125 0.08 -14.15 20.38
CA THR A 125 1.35 -13.82 19.73
C THR A 125 1.08 -13.75 18.23
N PRO A 126 1.15 -12.54 17.61
CA PRO A 126 0.85 -12.39 16.20
C PRO A 126 1.72 -13.28 15.30
N ARG A 127 1.11 -13.90 14.31
CA ARG A 127 1.77 -14.75 13.31
C ARG A 127 1.26 -14.42 11.91
N LEU A 128 2.07 -14.75 10.90
CA LEU A 128 1.68 -14.63 9.51
C LEU A 128 0.58 -15.65 9.18
N ALA A 129 -0.62 -15.14 8.91
CA ALA A 129 -1.80 -15.94 8.62
C ALA A 129 -2.05 -16.10 7.10
N GLY A 130 -1.48 -15.19 6.29
CA GLY A 130 -1.59 -15.20 4.83
C GLY A 130 -0.71 -14.10 4.23
N SER A 131 -0.36 -14.22 2.96
CA SER A 131 0.48 -13.24 2.27
C SER A 131 0.13 -13.12 0.79
N SER A 132 0.41 -11.95 0.20
CA SER A 132 0.36 -11.68 -1.23
C SER A 132 1.63 -10.93 -1.61
N CYS A 133 2.18 -11.24 -2.78
CA CYS A 133 3.34 -10.56 -3.35
C CYS A 133 3.08 -10.26 -4.82
N SER A 134 3.14 -8.98 -5.17
CA SER A 134 2.86 -8.48 -6.51
C SER A 134 4.01 -7.62 -7.02
N TYR A 135 4.55 -7.97 -8.19
CA TYR A 135 5.60 -7.18 -8.82
C TYR A 135 5.03 -5.90 -9.44
N ILE A 136 5.62 -4.77 -9.09
CA ILE A 136 5.26 -3.44 -9.60
C ILE A 136 6.38 -2.96 -10.51
N ARG A 137 6.12 -3.01 -11.81
CA ARG A 137 7.12 -2.64 -12.82
C ARG A 137 7.54 -1.19 -12.70
N GLU A 138 6.57 -0.30 -12.50
CA GLU A 138 6.78 1.15 -12.49
C GLU A 138 5.70 1.83 -11.64
N LEU A 139 6.13 2.82 -10.85
CA LEU A 139 5.29 3.79 -10.17
C LEU A 139 5.56 5.15 -10.81
N THR A 140 4.52 5.77 -11.36
CA THR A 140 4.58 7.08 -12.01
C THR A 140 4.00 8.16 -11.10
N ALA A 141 4.30 9.42 -11.39
CA ALA A 141 3.77 10.58 -10.67
C ALA A 141 2.26 10.79 -10.86
N GLY A 142 1.63 10.13 -11.83
CA GLY A 142 0.20 10.23 -12.13
C GLY A 142 -0.58 9.03 -11.61
N ASP A 143 -1.65 8.69 -12.33
CA ASP A 143 -2.48 7.54 -12.02
C ASP A 143 -1.71 6.23 -12.29
N ASN A 144 -1.63 5.39 -11.27
CA ASN A 144 -1.05 4.07 -11.39
C ASN A 144 -2.15 3.02 -11.52
N ALA A 145 -1.83 1.93 -12.22
CA ALA A 145 -2.75 0.79 -12.32
C ALA A 145 -3.02 0.20 -10.94
N ALA A 146 -4.27 -0.16 -10.68
CA ALA A 146 -4.64 -0.82 -9.44
C ALA A 146 -3.97 -2.19 -9.34
N VAL A 147 -3.59 -2.56 -8.11
CA VAL A 147 -3.04 -3.89 -7.82
C VAL A 147 -4.01 -4.68 -6.96
N THR A 148 -4.42 -5.83 -7.47
CA THR A 148 -5.19 -6.78 -6.69
C THR A 148 -4.24 -7.63 -5.83
N ALA A 149 -4.34 -7.47 -4.51
CA ALA A 149 -3.67 -8.33 -3.52
C ALA A 149 -4.63 -9.46 -3.12
N ARG A 150 -4.38 -10.67 -3.63
CA ARG A 150 -5.14 -11.86 -3.25
C ARG A 150 -4.44 -12.55 -2.09
N ILE A 151 -5.03 -12.49 -0.91
CA ILE A 151 -4.47 -13.08 0.31
C ILE A 151 -5.17 -14.40 0.63
N GLU A 152 -4.41 -15.48 0.48
CA GLU A 152 -4.83 -16.83 0.83
C GLU A 152 -4.34 -17.20 2.23
N LYS A 153 -5.09 -18.07 2.90
CA LYS A 153 -4.68 -18.59 4.20
C LYS A 153 -3.44 -19.47 4.04
N LEU A 154 -2.43 -19.20 4.86
CA LEU A 154 -1.26 -20.05 4.98
C LEU A 154 -1.55 -21.18 5.98
N ASP A 155 -1.51 -22.43 5.51
CA ASP A 155 -1.76 -23.63 6.31
C ASP A 155 -0.68 -24.69 6.06
N PRO A 156 0.17 -25.04 7.05
CA PRO A 156 0.21 -24.45 8.39
C PRO A 156 0.65 -22.97 8.35
N ARG A 157 0.19 -22.18 9.33
CA ARG A 157 0.64 -20.77 9.49
C ARG A 157 2.16 -20.73 9.66
N ALA A 158 2.79 -19.67 9.17
CA ALA A 158 4.22 -19.48 9.41
C ALA A 158 4.46 -19.10 10.87
N ALA A 159 5.62 -19.48 11.40
CA ALA A 159 5.99 -19.24 12.79
C ALA A 159 6.48 -17.81 13.07
N CYS A 160 6.54 -16.95 12.06
CA CYS A 160 7.06 -15.59 12.15
C CYS A 160 5.95 -14.58 12.50
N ASP A 161 6.32 -13.52 13.21
CA ASP A 161 5.47 -12.36 13.46
C ASP A 161 5.70 -11.31 12.37
N PRO A 162 4.71 -10.97 11.53
CA PRO A 162 4.89 -10.03 10.43
C PRO A 162 5.07 -8.58 10.89
N THR A 163 4.72 -8.21 12.12
CA THR A 163 4.71 -6.80 12.57
C THR A 163 6.09 -6.12 12.54
N PHE A 164 6.16 -4.86 12.07
CA PHE A 164 7.37 -4.01 12.14
C PHE A 164 7.46 -3.21 13.44
#